data_AF-A0A9D6LFR9-F1
#
_entry.id   AF-A0A9D6LFR9-F1
#
_cell.length_a   1.000
_cell.length_b   1.000
_cell.length_c   1.000
_cell.angle_alpha   90.00
_cell.angle_beta   90.00
_cell.angle_gamma   90.00
#
_symmetry.space_group_name_H-M   'P 1'
#
loop_
_entity.id
_entity.type
_entity.pdbx_description
1 polymer ?
#
loop_
_entity_poly.entity_id
_entity_poly.type
_entity_poly.pdbx_seq_one_letter_code
_entity_poly.pdbx_strand_id
1 'polypeptide(L)'
;MALTKKLVLNLMKAAVTLGILLYLYKKGMLDLTRVRAVLTSPSVVATSLTLLFSTNLAGVVRWWLLLQGQKLKMAKWETFQLTMIGVFFNTAIPGAVSGDLVKGFYVVRQQPDGRGKIKAFTTLLLDRVLGLSALVCVSFVAMVSNATEVLHNPMTRPLAGLITMLWAGVVVFYAFVL
;
A
#
# COMPACT_ATOMS: atom_id res chain seq x y z
N MET A 1 -27.75 4.83 23.00
CA MET A 1 -27.17 6.14 22.62
C MET A 1 -25.90 6.05 21.77
N ALA A 2 -24.95 5.13 22.04
CA ALA A 2 -23.71 4.99 21.25
C ALA A 2 -23.90 4.49 19.79
N LEU A 3 -24.92 3.65 19.54
CA LEU A 3 -25.26 3.15 18.19
C LEU A 3 -25.74 4.27 17.26
N THR A 4 -26.58 5.19 17.74
CA THR A 4 -27.13 6.31 16.97
C THR A 4 -26.03 7.28 16.53
N LYS A 5 -25.03 7.54 17.39
CA LYS A 5 -23.89 8.41 17.08
C LYS A 5 -22.98 7.81 16.00
N LYS A 6 -22.72 6.50 16.04
CA LYS A 6 -21.98 5.77 14.98
C LYS A 6 -22.75 5.73 13.67
N LEU A 7 -24.08 5.53 13.72
CA LEU A 7 -24.93 5.48 12.54
C LEU A 7 -24.96 6.83 11.81
N VAL A 8 -25.14 7.93 12.55
CA VAL A 8 -25.08 9.30 12.02
C VAL A 8 -23.71 9.59 11.41
N LEU A 9 -22.62 9.18 12.06
CA LEU A 9 -21.26 9.38 11.52
C LEU A 9 -21.02 8.59 10.22
N ASN A 10 -21.53 7.36 10.12
CA ASN A 10 -21.42 6.55 8.91
C ASN A 10 -22.30 7.11 7.77
N LEU A 11 -23.50 7.58 8.08
CA LEU A 11 -24.40 8.25 7.12
C LEU A 11 -23.78 9.54 6.59
N MET A 12 -23.15 10.34 7.45
CA MET A 12 -22.45 11.55 7.03
C MET A 12 -21.27 11.22 6.11
N LYS A 13 -20.45 10.21 6.46
CA LYS A 13 -19.37 9.72 5.58
C LYS A 13 -19.92 9.24 4.25
N ALA A 14 -21.00 8.46 4.25
CA ALA A 14 -21.63 7.97 3.03
C ALA A 14 -22.13 9.13 2.16
N ALA A 15 -22.79 10.14 2.76
CA ALA A 15 -23.26 11.33 2.06
C ALA A 15 -22.11 12.16 1.46
N VAL A 16 -20.99 12.29 2.19
CA VAL A 16 -19.79 12.96 1.68
C VAL A 16 -19.19 12.17 0.51
N THR A 17 -19.04 10.85 0.63
CA THR A 17 -18.54 10.00 -0.47
C THR A 17 -19.44 10.08 -1.69
N LEU A 18 -20.77 10.01 -1.50
CA LEU A 18 -21.74 10.14 -2.59
C LEU A 18 -21.70 11.54 -3.22
N GLY A 19 -21.56 12.58 -2.40
CA GLY A 19 -21.43 13.96 -2.84
C GLY A 19 -20.17 14.20 -3.68
N ILE A 20 -19.04 13.63 -3.27
CA ILE A 20 -17.78 13.67 -4.03
C ILE A 20 -17.93 12.91 -5.35
N LEU A 21 -18.56 11.73 -5.35
CA LEU A 21 -18.79 10.95 -6.57
C LEU A 21 -19.71 11.69 -7.56
N LEU A 22 -20.80 12.29 -7.08
CA LEU A 22 -21.71 13.09 -7.91
C LEU A 22 -21.03 14.37 -8.42
N TYR A 23 -20.18 15.00 -7.61
CA TYR A 23 -19.38 16.15 -8.04
C TYR A 23 -18.37 15.78 -9.13
N LEU A 24 -17.64 14.66 -8.96
CA LEU A 24 -16.70 14.15 -9.96
C LEU A 24 -17.40 13.75 -11.26
N TYR A 25 -18.60 13.16 -11.17
CA TYR A 25 -19.44 12.84 -12.33
C TYR A 25 -19.88 14.12 -13.06
N LYS A 26 -20.43 15.11 -12.35
CA LYS A 26 -20.84 16.39 -12.95
C LYS A 26 -19.69 17.17 -13.58
N LYS A 27 -18.48 17.04 -13.05
CA LYS A 27 -17.26 17.65 -13.60
C LYS A 27 -16.73 16.92 -14.84
N GLY A 28 -17.39 15.86 -15.30
CA GLY A 28 -17.00 15.08 -16.48
C GLY A 28 -15.72 14.26 -16.28
N MET A 29 -15.21 14.17 -15.04
CA MET A 29 -14.01 13.40 -14.72
C MET A 29 -14.30 11.90 -14.62
N LEU A 30 -15.57 11.53 -14.46
CA LEU A 30 -16.03 10.15 -14.31
C LEU A 30 -16.85 9.72 -15.55
N ASP A 31 -16.14 9.46 -16.64
CA ASP A 31 -16.72 9.09 -17.93
C ASP A 31 -16.94 7.57 -18.00
N LEU A 32 -18.12 7.12 -17.52
CA LEU A 32 -18.53 5.70 -17.46
C LEU A 32 -18.44 5.00 -18.84
N THR A 33 -18.56 5.78 -19.91
CA THR A 33 -18.43 5.33 -21.30
C THR A 33 -17.01 4.81 -21.59
N ARG A 34 -15.99 5.51 -21.10
CA ARG A 34 -14.59 5.11 -21.26
C ARG A 34 -14.25 3.90 -20.40
N VAL A 35 -14.79 3.83 -19.18
CA VAL A 35 -14.63 2.66 -18.31
C VAL A 35 -15.20 1.41 -19.00
N ARG A 36 -16.38 1.52 -19.61
CA ARG A 36 -16.99 0.40 -20.36
C ARG A 36 -16.17 0.01 -21.59
N ALA A 37 -15.66 0.98 -22.35
CA ALA A 37 -14.83 0.73 -23.53
C ALA A 37 -13.49 0.02 -23.18
N VAL A 38 -12.90 0.38 -22.05
CA VAL A 38 -11.69 -0.28 -21.52
C VAL A 38 -12.01 -1.71 -21.06
N LEU A 39 -13.15 -1.92 -20.39
CA LEU A 39 -13.58 -3.25 -19.96
C LEU A 39 -13.95 -4.18 -21.13
N THR A 40 -14.38 -3.65 -22.26
CA THR A 40 -14.65 -4.45 -23.47
C THR A 40 -13.38 -4.83 -24.24
N SER A 41 -12.23 -4.25 -23.92
CA SER A 41 -10.96 -4.53 -24.59
C SER A 41 -10.22 -5.67 -23.87
N PRO A 42 -10.16 -6.90 -24.42
CA PRO A 42 -9.63 -8.06 -23.69
C PRO A 42 -8.16 -7.91 -23.31
N SER A 43 -7.37 -7.26 -24.16
CA SER A 43 -5.93 -7.01 -23.93
C SER A 43 -5.68 -6.11 -22.73
N VAL A 44 -6.47 -5.03 -22.57
CA VAL A 44 -6.31 -4.08 -21.45
C VAL A 44 -6.74 -4.72 -20.14
N VAL A 45 -7.83 -5.48 -20.16
CA VAL A 45 -8.28 -6.25 -18.99
C VAL A 45 -7.25 -7.29 -18.59
N ALA A 46 -6.71 -8.06 -19.55
CA ALA A 46 -5.67 -9.05 -19.29
C ALA A 46 -4.39 -8.40 -18.73
N THR A 47 -3.96 -7.26 -19.29
CA THR A 47 -2.78 -6.52 -18.82
C THR A 47 -3.00 -6.00 -17.39
N SER A 48 -4.18 -5.48 -17.10
CA SER A 48 -4.52 -4.96 -15.75
C SER A 48 -4.54 -6.08 -14.72
N LEU A 49 -5.14 -7.23 -15.04
CA LEU A 49 -5.19 -8.40 -14.16
C LEU A 49 -3.80 -8.98 -13.92
N THR A 50 -2.98 -9.10 -14.95
CA THR A 50 -1.60 -9.60 -14.82
C THR A 50 -0.74 -8.67 -13.96
N LEU A 51 -0.85 -7.36 -14.13
CA LEU A 51 -0.16 -6.37 -13.28
C LEU A 51 -0.64 -6.45 -11.82
N LEU A 52 -1.95 -6.54 -11.59
CA LEU A 52 -2.51 -6.69 -10.23
C LEU A 52 -2.02 -7.99 -9.57
N PHE A 53 -1.99 -9.09 -10.30
CA PHE A 53 -1.48 -10.35 -9.77
C PHE A 53 0.02 -10.30 -9.50
N SER A 54 0.79 -9.71 -10.41
CA SER A 54 2.25 -9.57 -10.29
C SER A 54 2.67 -8.73 -9.10
N THR A 55 1.97 -7.63 -8.82
CA THR A 55 2.26 -6.79 -7.65
C THR A 55 2.00 -7.52 -6.34
N ASN A 56 0.93 -8.33 -6.27
CA ASN A 56 0.66 -9.18 -5.12
C ASN A 56 1.74 -10.25 -4.92
N LEU A 57 2.18 -10.91 -5.99
CA LEU A 57 3.29 -11.88 -5.94
C LEU A 57 4.60 -11.24 -5.47
N ALA A 58 4.93 -10.04 -5.98
CA ALA A 58 6.09 -9.29 -5.50
C ALA A 58 5.99 -8.99 -3.99
N GLY A 59 4.79 -8.65 -3.50
CA GLY A 59 4.50 -8.50 -2.08
C GLY A 59 4.75 -9.76 -1.25
N VAL A 60 4.37 -10.94 -1.77
CA VAL A 60 4.62 -12.24 -1.13
C VAL A 60 6.12 -12.52 -1.01
N VAL A 61 6.87 -12.36 -2.11
CA VAL A 61 8.32 -12.59 -2.14
C VAL A 61 9.03 -11.65 -1.17
N ARG A 62 8.67 -10.36 -1.18
CA ARG A 62 9.24 -9.36 -0.28
C ARG A 62 9.03 -9.72 1.18
N TRP A 63 7.79 -10.06 1.55
CA TRP A 63 7.49 -10.42 2.94
C TRP A 63 8.13 -11.74 3.36
N TRP A 64 8.21 -12.73 2.46
CA TRP A 64 8.94 -13.97 2.69
C TRP A 64 10.43 -13.73 3.00
N LEU A 65 11.09 -12.86 2.24
CA LEU A 65 12.50 -12.49 2.50
C LEU A 65 12.69 -11.86 3.89
N LEU A 66 11.75 -11.03 4.33
CA LEU A 66 11.79 -10.41 5.67
C LEU A 66 11.61 -11.44 6.79
N LEU A 67 10.73 -12.43 6.60
CA LEU A 67 10.56 -13.53 7.55
C LEU A 67 11.83 -14.37 7.67
N GLN A 68 12.50 -14.67 6.55
CA GLN A 68 13.77 -15.39 6.55
C GLN A 68 14.88 -14.62 7.27
N GLY A 69 14.97 -13.30 7.05
CA GLY A 69 15.92 -12.43 7.75
C GLY A 69 15.77 -12.45 9.28
N GLN A 70 14.54 -12.65 9.77
CA GLN A 70 14.23 -12.77 11.21
C GLN A 70 14.33 -14.21 11.74
N LYS A 71 14.86 -15.13 10.93
CA LYS A 71 14.95 -16.58 11.21
C LYS A 71 13.59 -17.23 11.51
N LEU A 72 12.52 -16.69 10.91
CA LEU A 72 11.19 -17.27 11.01
C LEU A 72 11.02 -18.28 9.86
N LYS A 73 10.95 -19.57 10.22
CA LYS A 73 10.76 -20.65 9.25
C LYS A 73 9.29 -20.69 8.84
N MET A 74 8.95 -20.07 7.71
CA MET A 74 7.66 -20.25 7.02
C MET A 74 7.89 -20.70 5.58
N ALA A 75 7.04 -21.62 5.12
CA ALA A 75 7.07 -22.05 3.73
C ALA A 75 6.60 -20.90 2.81
N LYS A 76 7.12 -20.88 1.57
CA LYS A 76 6.71 -19.90 0.55
C LYS A 76 5.20 -19.93 0.31
N TRP A 77 4.61 -21.13 0.31
CA TRP A 77 3.18 -21.33 0.10
C TRP A 77 2.32 -20.82 1.26
N GLU A 78 2.76 -21.05 2.50
CA GLU A 78 2.08 -20.49 3.68
C GLU A 78 2.12 -18.96 3.67
N THR A 79 3.26 -18.39 3.27
CA THR A 79 3.43 -16.94 3.15
C THR A 79 2.52 -16.35 2.06
N PHE A 80 2.35 -17.08 0.95
CA PHE A 80 1.41 -16.73 -0.11
C PHE A 80 -0.03 -16.73 0.39
N GLN A 81 -0.48 -17.83 1.01
CA GLN A 81 -1.83 -17.95 1.57
C GLN A 81 -2.13 -16.84 2.58
N LEU A 82 -1.20 -16.58 3.50
CA LEU A 82 -1.37 -15.54 4.51
C LEU A 82 -1.40 -14.14 3.90
N THR A 83 -0.64 -13.92 2.82
CA THR A 83 -0.68 -12.67 2.08
C THR A 83 -2.02 -12.46 1.40
N MET A 84 -2.58 -13.48 0.77
CA MET A 84 -3.91 -13.43 0.15
C MET A 84 -5.02 -13.20 1.19
N ILE A 85 -4.94 -13.85 2.35
CA ILE A 85 -5.83 -13.58 3.49
C ILE A 85 -5.71 -12.11 3.90
N GLY A 86 -4.49 -11.58 4.05
CA GLY A 86 -4.28 -10.18 4.40
C GLY A 86 -4.85 -9.20 3.37
N VAL A 87 -4.72 -9.49 2.07
CA VAL A 87 -5.29 -8.68 0.97
C VAL A 87 -6.81 -8.69 1.04
N PHE A 88 -7.42 -9.86 1.29
CA PHE A 88 -8.86 -9.97 1.53
C PHE A 88 -9.31 -9.09 2.70
N PHE A 89 -8.64 -9.18 3.86
CA PHE A 89 -9.00 -8.38 5.04
C PHE A 89 -8.82 -6.88 4.82
N ASN A 90 -7.78 -6.47 4.09
CA ASN A 90 -7.54 -5.07 3.74
C ASN A 90 -8.66 -4.51 2.84
N THR A 91 -9.25 -5.36 1.99
CA THR A 91 -10.31 -4.96 1.05
C THR A 91 -11.70 -5.07 1.65
N ALA A 92 -11.97 -6.13 2.42
CA ALA A 92 -13.28 -6.45 2.97
C ALA A 92 -13.59 -5.72 4.28
N ILE A 93 -12.57 -5.45 5.11
CA ILE A 93 -12.77 -4.77 6.40
C ILE A 93 -12.28 -3.33 6.30
N PRO A 94 -13.15 -2.33 6.55
CA PRO A 94 -12.74 -0.93 6.62
C PRO A 94 -11.78 -0.71 7.80
N GLY A 95 -10.50 -0.59 7.48
CA GLY A 95 -9.41 -0.33 8.41
C GLY A 95 -8.07 -0.61 7.75
N ALA A 96 -7.27 0.43 7.52
CA ALA A 96 -6.04 0.36 6.71
C ALA A 96 -4.96 -0.64 7.21
N VAL A 97 -5.15 -1.21 8.41
CA VAL A 97 -4.19 -2.10 9.09
C VAL A 97 -4.78 -3.50 9.38
N SER A 98 -6.04 -3.77 9.00
CA SER A 98 -6.72 -5.03 9.31
C SER A 98 -5.97 -6.26 8.78
N GLY A 99 -5.52 -6.20 7.52
CA GLY A 99 -4.77 -7.27 6.88
C GLY A 99 -3.43 -7.56 7.51
N ASP A 100 -2.71 -6.53 7.96
CA ASP A 100 -1.39 -6.69 8.60
C ASP A 100 -1.50 -7.30 9.99
N LEU A 101 -2.53 -6.94 10.75
CA LEU A 101 -2.80 -7.52 12.06
C LEU A 101 -3.06 -9.02 11.95
N VAL A 102 -3.81 -9.46 10.94
CA VAL A 102 -4.06 -10.88 10.69
C VAL A 102 -2.76 -11.60 10.35
N LYS A 103 -1.94 -11.05 9.45
CA LYS A 103 -0.63 -11.65 9.12
C LYS A 103 0.25 -11.79 10.36
N GLY A 104 0.38 -10.71 11.13
CA GLY A 104 1.15 -10.70 12.37
C GLY A 104 0.64 -11.74 13.36
N PHE A 105 -0.66 -11.80 13.60
CA PHE A 105 -1.28 -12.76 14.51
C PHE A 105 -0.98 -14.21 14.15
N TYR A 106 -1.08 -14.58 12.87
CA TYR A 106 -0.80 -15.93 12.42
C TYR A 106 0.69 -16.30 12.55
N VAL A 107 1.60 -15.36 12.24
CA VAL A 107 3.04 -15.57 12.47
C VAL A 107 3.32 -15.79 13.96
N VAL A 108 2.71 -15.00 14.85
CA VAL A 108 2.84 -15.18 16.30
C VAL A 108 2.35 -16.55 16.74
N ARG A 109 1.20 -17.00 16.25
CA ARG A 109 0.59 -18.27 16.64
C ARG A 109 1.44 -19.48 16.22
N GLN A 110 2.19 -19.37 15.13
CA GLN A 110 3.08 -20.42 14.66
C GLN A 110 4.44 -20.45 15.38
N GLN A 111 4.69 -19.52 16.32
CA GLN A 111 5.95 -19.44 17.07
C GLN A 111 5.74 -19.85 18.54
N PRO A 112 6.28 -21.00 18.98
CA PRO A 112 6.06 -21.52 20.34
C PRO A 112 6.77 -20.71 21.44
N ASP A 113 7.83 -19.94 21.12
CA ASP A 113 8.75 -19.38 22.13
C ASP A 113 8.33 -18.04 22.78
N GLY A 114 7.07 -17.59 22.64
CA GLY A 114 6.57 -16.34 23.26
C GLY A 114 7.17 -15.02 22.72
N ARG A 115 8.36 -15.06 22.09
CA ARG A 115 9.01 -13.95 21.38
C ARG A 115 8.45 -13.69 19.98
N GLY A 116 7.48 -14.49 19.53
CA GLY A 116 6.85 -14.37 18.22
C GLY A 116 6.20 -13.01 17.97
N LYS A 117 5.63 -12.37 19.01
CA LYS A 117 4.95 -11.07 18.92
C LYS A 117 5.86 -9.95 18.44
N ILE A 118 7.03 -9.84 19.07
CA ILE A 118 8.00 -8.79 18.74
C ILE A 118 8.54 -9.02 17.32
N LYS A 119 8.95 -10.25 17.00
CA LYS A 119 9.48 -10.57 15.65
C LYS A 119 8.44 -10.32 14.55
N ALA A 120 7.19 -10.75 14.74
CA ALA A 120 6.12 -10.52 13.78
C ALA A 120 5.86 -9.01 13.57
N PHE A 121 5.77 -8.25 14.66
CA PHE A 121 5.59 -6.80 14.58
C PHE A 121 6.76 -6.11 13.87
N THR A 122 8.01 -6.50 14.18
CA THR A 122 9.20 -5.99 13.49
C THR A 122 9.20 -6.31 12.01
N THR A 123 8.76 -7.51 11.58
CA THR A 123 8.67 -7.83 10.14
C THR A 123 7.65 -6.95 9.42
N LEU A 124 6.51 -6.65 10.05
CA LEU A 124 5.50 -5.76 9.47
C LEU A 124 5.98 -4.31 9.42
N LEU A 125 6.65 -3.82 10.46
CA LEU A 125 7.25 -2.49 10.46
C LEU A 125 8.33 -2.34 9.39
N LEU A 126 9.24 -3.31 9.31
CA LEU A 126 10.28 -3.32 8.27
C LEU A 126 9.66 -3.38 6.88
N ASP A 127 8.60 -4.17 6.68
CA ASP A 127 7.86 -4.20 5.43
C ASP A 127 7.30 -2.81 5.06
N ARG A 128 6.74 -2.07 6.03
CA ARG A 128 6.24 -0.70 5.80
C ARG A 128 7.35 0.31 5.53
N VAL A 129 8.44 0.28 6.29
CA VAL A 129 9.60 1.16 6.09
C VAL A 129 10.26 0.92 4.75
N LEU A 130 10.45 -0.35 4.35
CA LEU A 130 11.00 -0.72 3.05
C LEU A 130 10.10 -0.29 1.90
N GLY A 131 8.77 -0.46 2.05
CA GLY A 131 7.81 0.00 1.05
C GLY A 131 7.83 1.52 0.87
N LEU A 132 7.84 2.27 1.98
CA LEU A 132 7.90 3.73 1.94
C LEU A 132 9.22 4.26 1.38
N SER A 133 10.35 3.69 1.82
CA SER A 133 11.66 4.06 1.28
C SER A 133 11.78 3.76 -0.21
N ALA A 134 11.28 2.61 -0.68
CA ALA A 134 11.22 2.29 -2.10
C ALA A 134 10.38 3.31 -2.89
N LEU A 135 9.21 3.71 -2.37
CA LEU A 135 8.37 4.74 -2.99
C LEU A 135 9.09 6.08 -3.10
N VAL A 136 9.75 6.52 -2.02
CA VAL A 136 10.54 7.76 -2.02
C VAL A 136 11.68 7.69 -3.03
N CYS A 137 12.40 6.57 -3.10
CA CYS A 137 13.46 6.38 -4.09
C CYS A 137 12.93 6.43 -5.53
N VAL A 138 11.83 5.75 -5.83
CA VAL A 138 11.21 5.79 -7.17
C VAL A 138 10.74 7.20 -7.51
N SER A 139 10.10 7.91 -6.57
CA SER A 139 9.69 9.30 -6.76
C SER A 139 10.87 10.24 -7.01
N PHE A 140 11.98 10.05 -6.29
CA PHE A 140 13.20 10.82 -6.48
C PHE A 140 13.82 10.57 -7.85
N VAL A 141 13.96 9.31 -8.27
CA VAL A 141 14.47 8.96 -9.61
C VAL A 141 13.58 9.56 -10.70
N ALA A 142 12.26 9.44 -10.57
CA ALA A 142 11.32 10.02 -11.53
C ALA A 142 11.45 11.56 -11.62
N MET A 143 11.65 12.22 -10.47
CA MET A 143 11.89 13.66 -10.40
C MET A 143 13.21 14.06 -11.07
N VAL A 144 14.31 13.32 -10.81
CA VAL A 144 15.62 13.59 -11.43
C VAL A 144 15.57 13.38 -12.95
N SER A 145 14.92 12.32 -13.42
CA SER A 145 14.76 12.06 -14.86
C SER A 145 13.96 13.15 -15.60
N ASN A 146 13.12 13.90 -14.88
CA ASN A 146 12.32 15.00 -15.43
C ASN A 146 12.69 16.36 -14.80
N ALA A 147 13.95 16.51 -14.34
CA ALA A 147 14.36 17.67 -13.54
C ALA A 147 14.17 19.00 -14.26
N THR A 148 14.36 19.05 -15.58
CA THR A 148 14.19 20.25 -16.40
C THR A 148 12.74 20.76 -16.37
N GLU A 149 11.76 19.88 -16.56
CA GLU A 149 10.33 20.22 -16.52
C GLU A 149 9.87 20.59 -15.10
N VAL A 150 10.34 19.83 -14.12
CA VAL A 150 9.93 19.97 -12.71
C VAL A 150 10.46 21.26 -12.07
N LEU A 151 11.67 21.70 -12.45
CA LEU A 151 12.28 22.92 -11.92
C LEU A 151 11.75 24.20 -12.60
N HIS A 152 11.31 24.12 -13.85
CA HIS A 152 10.73 25.26 -14.56
C HIS A 152 9.33 25.62 -14.06
N ASN A 153 8.53 24.64 -13.67
CA ASN A 153 7.17 24.89 -13.22
C ASN A 153 7.12 25.30 -11.73
N PRO A 154 6.63 26.51 -11.39
CA PRO A 154 6.62 27.02 -10.03
C PRO A 154 5.74 26.20 -9.08
N MET A 155 4.75 25.46 -9.58
CA MET A 155 3.88 24.60 -8.76
C MET A 155 4.55 23.28 -8.35
N THR A 156 5.48 22.75 -9.15
CA THR A 156 6.17 21.48 -8.87
C THR A 156 7.47 21.64 -8.11
N ARG A 157 8.05 22.85 -8.14
CA ARG A 157 9.27 23.20 -7.39
C ARG A 157 9.22 22.90 -5.88
N PRO A 158 8.15 23.22 -5.12
CA PRO A 158 8.08 22.85 -3.70
C PRO A 158 7.97 21.34 -3.49
N LEU A 159 7.31 20.61 -4.40
CA LEU A 159 7.23 19.15 -4.35
C LEU A 159 8.60 18.50 -4.57
N ALA A 160 9.41 19.04 -5.48
CA ALA A 160 10.79 18.59 -5.67
C ALA A 160 11.65 18.77 -4.40
N GLY A 161 11.49 19.90 -3.71
CA GLY A 161 12.12 20.13 -2.40
C GLY A 161 11.70 19.11 -1.34
N LEU A 162 10.41 18.78 -1.28
CA LEU A 162 9.90 17.76 -0.34
C LEU A 162 10.43 16.36 -0.68
N ILE A 163 10.42 15.96 -1.95
CA ILE A 163 10.90 14.64 -2.39
C ILE A 163 12.40 14.49 -2.11
N THR A 164 13.21 15.52 -2.41
CA THR A 164 14.65 15.53 -2.12
C THR A 164 14.93 15.44 -0.62
N MET A 165 14.17 16.18 0.21
CA MET A 165 14.28 16.10 1.68
C MET A 165 13.92 14.71 2.22
N LEU A 166 12.82 14.12 1.75
CA LEU A 166 12.42 12.76 2.15
C LEU A 166 13.46 11.73 1.71
N TRP A 167 14.01 11.86 0.51
CA TRP A 167 15.05 10.97 0.01
C TRP A 167 16.32 11.06 0.85
N ALA A 168 16.78 12.27 1.17
CA ALA A 168 17.90 12.48 2.08
C ALA A 168 17.63 11.84 3.46
N GLY A 169 16.41 12.00 3.99
CA GLY A 169 15.99 11.34 5.23
C GLY A 169 16.08 9.81 5.17
N VAL A 170 15.69 9.20 4.04
CA VAL A 170 15.81 7.75 3.81
C VAL A 170 17.29 7.33 3.79
N VAL A 171 18.16 8.09 3.11
CA VAL A 171 19.61 7.79 3.05
C VAL A 171 20.23 7.86 4.43
N VAL A 172 19.94 8.92 5.20
CA VAL A 172 20.45 9.08 6.58
C VAL A 172 19.94 7.96 7.49
N PHE A 173 18.67 7.59 7.37
CA PHE A 173 18.09 6.50 8.14
C PHE A 173 18.84 5.17 7.89
N TYR A 174 19.08 4.80 6.63
CA TYR A 174 19.83 3.57 6.34
C TYR A 174 21.31 3.68 6.73
N ALA A 175 21.94 4.85 6.58
CA ALA A 175 23.32 5.07 6.99
C ALA A 175 23.53 4.96 8.52
N PHE A 176 22.51 5.23 9.31
CA PHE A 176 22.55 5.03 10.77
C PHE A 176 22.26 3.58 11.20
N VAL A 177 21.48 2.85 10.40
CA VAL A 177 21.05 1.47 10.72
C VAL A 177 22.08 0.41 10.29
N LEU A 178 22.83 0.66 9.22
CA LEU A 178 23.93 -0.18 8.72
C LEU A 178 25.24 0.05 9.50
#